data_AF-A0A2N1E077-F1
#
_entry.id   AF-A0A2N1E077-F1
#
_cell.length_a   1.000
_cell.length_b   1.000
_cell.length_c   1.000
_cell.angle_alpha   90.00
_cell.angle_beta   90.00
_cell.angle_gamma   90.00
#
_symmetry.space_group_name_H-M   'P 1'
#
loop_
_entity.id
_entity.type
_entity.pdbx_description
1 polymer ?
#
loop_
_entity_poly.entity_id
_entity_poly.type
_entity_poly.pdbx_seq_one_letter_code
_entity_poly.pdbx_strand_id
1 'polypeptide(L)'
;MSKLAVFTMKLEPELRDQFMAECEASHRPASQIVREMMREFVQAQQHSREYDEFLQRKVDASRASIRAGREVSNEDLEAEFAARRAQVDSQG
;
A
#
# COMPACT_ATOMS: atom_id res chain seq x y z
N MET A 1 -2.99 32.69 -4.22
CA MET A 1 -3.91 32.15 -3.20
C MET A 1 -4.86 31.16 -3.87
N SER A 2 -4.57 29.86 -3.82
CA SER A 2 -5.47 28.86 -4.41
C SER A 2 -6.77 28.80 -3.62
N LYS A 3 -7.90 29.03 -4.28
CA LYS A 3 -9.22 28.99 -3.66
C LYS A 3 -9.49 27.58 -3.13
N LEU A 4 -9.87 27.46 -1.85
CA LEU A 4 -10.27 26.17 -1.29
C LEU A 4 -11.52 25.67 -2.03
N ALA A 5 -11.51 24.40 -2.43
CA ALA A 5 -12.67 23.72 -3.00
C ALA A 5 -13.63 23.32 -1.88
N VAL A 6 -14.94 23.49 -2.10
CA VAL A 6 -15.99 23.07 -1.18
C VAL A 6 -16.54 21.73 -1.65
N PHE A 7 -16.59 20.76 -0.74
CA PHE A 7 -17.18 19.45 -0.99
C PHE A 7 -18.51 19.35 -0.23
N THR A 8 -19.60 19.13 -0.95
CA THR A 8 -20.94 18.93 -0.37
C THR A 8 -21.40 17.53 -0.72
N MET A 9 -21.81 16.75 0.28
CA MET A 9 -22.34 15.41 0.10
C MET A 9 -23.62 15.23 0.92
N LYS A 10 -24.43 14.24 0.53
CA LYS A 10 -25.58 13.79 1.32
C LYS A 10 -25.11 12.68 2.24
N LEU A 11 -25.55 12.71 3.49
CA LEU A 11 -25.35 11.65 4.48
C LEU A 11 -26.70 11.30 5.10
N GLU A 12 -26.84 10.05 5.52
CA GLU A 12 -27.89 9.63 6.42
C GLU A 12 -27.83 10.49 7.71
N PRO A 13 -28.96 11.02 8.21
CA PRO A 13 -28.99 11.86 9.40
C PRO A 13 -28.32 11.20 10.60
N GLU A 14 -28.59 9.92 10.82
CA GLU A 14 -28.05 9.15 11.94
C GLU A 14 -26.52 9.02 11.85
N LEU A 15 -25.98 8.81 10.64
CA LEU A 15 -24.54 8.73 10.41
C LEU A 15 -23.87 10.08 10.65
N ARG A 16 -24.48 11.17 10.20
CA ARG A 16 -23.99 12.52 10.46
C ARG A 16 -23.90 12.78 11.96
N ASP A 17 -24.95 12.47 12.71
CA ASP A 17 -25.02 12.76 14.14
C ASP A 17 -23.97 11.95 14.93
N GLN A 18 -23.82 10.66 14.60
CA GLN A 18 -22.77 9.81 15.18
C GLN A 18 -21.37 10.35 14.86
N PHE A 19 -21.12 10.70 13.59
CA PHE A 19 -19.82 11.23 13.19
C PHE A 19 -19.48 12.54 13.91
N MET A 20 -20.45 13.44 14.07
CA MET A 20 -20.26 14.70 14.79
C MET A 20 -19.99 14.47 16.28
N ALA A 21 -20.71 13.54 16.93
CA ALA A 21 -20.48 13.19 18.33
C ALA A 21 -19.05 12.67 18.58
N GLU A 22 -18.54 11.81 17.69
CA GLU A 22 -17.17 11.30 17.77
C GLU A 22 -16.11 12.39 17.47
N CYS A 23 -16.40 13.31 16.54
CA CYS A 23 -15.55 14.48 16.29
C CYS A 23 -15.45 15.38 17.53
N GLU A 24 -16.57 15.61 18.22
CA GLU A 24 -16.62 16.38 19.47
C GLU A 24 -15.86 15.66 20.59
N ALA A 25 -16.11 14.37 20.80
CA ALA A 25 -15.41 13.58 21.81
C ALA A 25 -13.88 13.56 21.59
N SER A 26 -13.46 13.47 20.33
CA SER A 26 -12.05 13.54 19.95
C SER A 26 -11.47 14.96 19.92
N HIS A 27 -12.29 16.00 20.11
CA HIS A 27 -11.90 17.41 20.01
C HIS A 27 -11.28 17.77 18.65
N ARG A 28 -11.72 17.10 17.58
CA ARG A 28 -11.18 17.28 16.23
C ARG A 28 -12.25 17.82 15.30
N PRO A 29 -11.96 18.83 14.47
CA PRO A 29 -12.91 19.31 13.49
C PRO A 29 -13.27 18.21 12.47
N ALA A 30 -14.57 18.03 12.20
CA ALA A 30 -15.07 17.11 11.18
C ALA A 30 -14.36 17.29 9.82
N SER A 31 -14.14 18.54 9.40
CA SER A 31 -13.45 18.85 8.15
C SER A 31 -11.98 18.41 8.14
N GLN A 32 -11.33 18.32 9.30
CA GLN A 32 -9.97 17.80 9.41
C GLN A 32 -9.97 16.29 9.21
N ILE A 33 -10.84 15.57 9.93
CA ILE A 33 -10.94 14.11 9.84
C ILE A 33 -11.27 13.69 8.40
N VAL A 34 -12.27 14.31 7.77
CA VAL A 34 -12.62 14.01 6.37
C VAL A 34 -11.46 14.25 5.42
N ARG A 35 -10.68 15.33 5.61
CA ARG A 35 -9.50 15.60 4.77
C ARG A 35 -8.41 14.55 4.95
N GLU A 36 -8.20 14.05 6.15
CA GLU A 36 -7.23 12.99 6.42
C GLU A 36 -7.68 11.67 5.79
N MET A 37 -8.94 11.26 6.01
CA MET A 37 -9.53 10.07 5.38
C MET A 37 -9.44 10.12 3.86
N MET A 38 -9.70 11.29 3.25
CA MET A 38 -9.56 11.46 1.80
C MET A 38 -8.11 11.26 1.32
N ARG A 39 -7.11 11.75 2.07
CA ARG A 39 -5.69 11.56 1.72
C ARG A 39 -5.29 10.10 1.85
N GLU A 40 -5.69 9.46 2.94
CA GLU A 40 -5.43 8.04 3.19
C GLU A 40 -6.05 7.17 2.10
N PHE A 41 -7.30 7.46 1.72
CA PHE A 41 -7.97 6.75 0.63
C PHE A 41 -7.23 6.90 -0.71
N VAL A 42 -6.79 8.10 -1.06
CA VAL A 42 -6.02 8.34 -2.30
C VAL A 42 -4.69 7.59 -2.27
N GLN A 43 -3.96 7.65 -1.15
CA GLN A 43 -2.69 6.95 -0.99
C GLN A 43 -2.86 5.43 -1.08
N ALA A 44 -3.87 4.87 -0.40
CA ALA A 44 -4.18 3.46 -0.47
C ALA A 44 -4.50 3.03 -1.92
N GLN A 45 -5.28 3.83 -2.64
CA GLN A 45 -5.64 3.53 -4.03
C GLN A 45 -4.45 3.63 -4.99
N GLN A 46 -3.54 4.59 -4.77
CA GLN A 46 -2.29 4.70 -5.53
C GLN A 46 -1.39 3.51 -5.26
N HIS A 47 -1.16 3.18 -4.00
CA HIS A 47 -0.31 2.05 -3.62
C HIS A 47 -0.85 0.72 -4.14
N SER A 48 -2.18 0.51 -4.13
CA SER A 48 -2.79 -0.68 -4.75
C SER A 48 -2.47 -0.76 -6.24
N ARG A 49 -2.59 0.33 -6.99
CA ARG A 49 -2.29 0.35 -8.43
C ARG A 49 -0.81 0.13 -8.71
N GLU A 50 0.06 0.79 -7.95
CA GLU A 50 1.51 0.62 -8.06
C GLU A 50 1.94 -0.80 -7.71
N TYR A 51 1.31 -1.40 -6.70
CA TYR A 51 1.53 -2.78 -6.32
C TYR A 51 1.10 -3.74 -7.42
N ASP A 52 -0.08 -3.52 -8.01
CA ASP A 52 -0.57 -4.33 -9.14
C ASP A 52 0.37 -4.24 -10.34
N GLU A 53 0.85 -3.03 -10.69
CA GLU A 53 1.83 -2.82 -11.76
C GLU A 53 3.19 -3.47 -11.46
N PHE A 54 3.66 -3.38 -10.22
CA PHE A 54 4.86 -4.06 -9.78
C PHE A 54 4.72 -5.58 -9.87
N LEU A 55 3.60 -6.12 -9.37
CA LEU A 55 3.31 -7.55 -9.38
C LEU A 55 3.24 -8.08 -10.82
N GLN A 56 2.54 -7.36 -11.70
CA GLN A 56 2.45 -7.71 -13.11
C GLN A 56 3.83 -7.77 -13.76
N ARG A 57 4.67 -6.73 -13.57
CA ARG A 57 6.06 -6.73 -14.08
C ARG A 57 6.89 -7.89 -13.54
N LYS A 58 6.78 -8.20 -12.24
CA LYS A 58 7.48 -9.32 -11.61
C LYS A 58 7.05 -10.66 -12.23
N VAL A 59 5.75 -10.88 -12.38
CA VAL A 59 5.18 -12.09 -12.99
C VAL A 59 5.63 -12.23 -14.44
N ASP A 60 5.60 -11.16 -15.23
CA ASP A 60 6.02 -11.19 -16.63
C ASP A 60 7.51 -11.50 -16.78
N ALA A 61 8.35 -10.92 -15.92
CA ALA A 61 9.78 -11.23 -15.87
C ALA A 61 10.02 -12.71 -15.50
N SER A 62 9.34 -13.24 -14.48
CA SER A 62 9.43 -14.66 -14.10
C SER A 62 8.99 -15.59 -15.23
N ARG A 63 7.85 -15.30 -15.88
CA ARG A 63 7.37 -16.07 -17.03
C ARG A 63 8.35 -16.04 -18.21
N ALA A 64 8.98 -14.90 -18.47
CA ALA A 64 10.01 -14.79 -19.49
C ALA A 64 11.28 -15.57 -19.14
N SER A 65 11.67 -15.62 -17.86
CA SER A 65 12.79 -16.44 -17.36
C SER A 65 12.54 -17.94 -17.58
N ILE A 66 11.36 -18.41 -17.19
CA ILE A 66 10.95 -19.80 -17.38
C ILE A 66 10.93 -20.17 -18.87
N ARG A 67 10.31 -19.32 -19.72
CA ARG A 67 10.33 -19.55 -21.18
C ARG A 67 11.73 -19.60 -21.78
N ALA A 68 12.69 -18.92 -21.15
CA ALA A 68 14.09 -18.93 -21.57
C ALA A 68 14.92 -20.06 -20.91
N GLY A 69 14.28 -20.97 -20.16
CA GLY A 69 14.94 -22.08 -19.47
C GLY A 69 15.82 -21.66 -18.29
N ARG A 70 15.64 -20.44 -17.78
CA ARG A 70 16.38 -19.91 -16.63
C ARG A 70 15.59 -20.14 -15.33
N GLU A 71 15.28 -21.40 -15.08
CA GLU A 71 14.72 -21.87 -13.82
C GLU A 71 15.82 -22.55 -13.00
N VAL A 72 15.74 -22.42 -11.68
CA VAL A 72 16.67 -23.02 -10.74
C VAL A 72 15.85 -23.86 -9.77
N SER A 73 16.35 -25.03 -9.40
CA SER A 73 15.68 -25.88 -8.43
C SER A 73 15.65 -25.19 -7.06
N ASN A 74 14.64 -25.50 -6.24
CA ASN A 74 14.55 -24.96 -4.90
C ASN A 74 15.76 -25.37 -4.03
N GLU A 75 16.26 -26.59 -4.22
CA GLU A 75 17.41 -27.12 -3.47
C GLU A 75 18.70 -26.37 -3.81
N ASP A 76 18.96 -26.11 -5.10
CA ASP A 76 20.14 -25.36 -5.55
C ASP A 76 20.09 -23.91 -5.07
N LEU A 77 18.91 -23.28 -5.12
CA LEU A 77 18.69 -21.93 -4.61
C LEU A 77 18.94 -21.84 -3.09
N GLU A 78 18.39 -22.77 -2.31
CA GLU A 78 18.58 -22.77 -0.86
C GLU A 78 20.05 -22.98 -0.48
N ALA A 79 20.76 -23.86 -1.19
CA ALA A 79 22.19 -24.07 -0.98
C ALA A 79 23.00 -22.78 -1.27
N GLU A 80 22.71 -22.09 -2.37
CA GLU A 80 23.35 -20.82 -2.72
C GLU A 80 23.09 -19.75 -1.67
N PHE A 81 21.84 -19.56 -1.25
CA PHE A 81 21.50 -18.54 -0.26
C PHE A 81 22.00 -18.89 1.14
N ALA A 82 22.10 -20.16 1.51
CA ALA A 82 22.75 -20.59 2.75
C ALA A 82 24.24 -20.24 2.76
N ALA A 83 24.95 -20.48 1.65
CA ALA A 83 26.35 -20.10 1.51
C ALA A 83 26.55 -18.57 1.61
N ARG A 84 25.68 -17.79 0.96
CA ARG A 84 25.72 -16.31 1.04
C ARG A 84 25.51 -15.81 2.47
N ARG A 85 24.55 -16.38 3.22
CA ARG A 85 24.31 -16.00 4.63
C ARG A 85 25.52 -16.31 5.51
N ALA A 86 26.09 -17.51 5.40
CA ALA A 86 27.28 -17.90 6.15
C ALA A 86 28.48 -16.98 5.86
N GLN A 87 28.60 -16.49 4.63
CA GLN A 87 29.65 -15.54 4.25
C GLN A 87 29.48 -14.18 4.95
N VAL A 88 28.26 -13.64 5.03
CA VAL A 88 27.96 -12.40 5.76
C VAL A 88 28.24 -12.58 7.26
N ASP A 89 27.83 -13.70 7.84
CA ASP A 89 28.05 -14.00 9.26
C ASP A 89 29.54 -14.19 9.59
N SER A 90 30.35 -14.66 8.65
CA SER A 90 31.80 -14.79 8.81
C SER A 90 32.59 -13.48 8.66
N GLN A 91 31.94 -12.40 8.25
CA GLN A 91 32.54 -11.07 8.02
C GLN A 91 32.21 -10.04 9.12
N GLY A 92 31.37 -10.41 10.10
CA GLY A 92 31.06 -9.60 11.29
C GLY A 92 31.81 -10.07 12.52
#